data_AF-A0A1D1YRU0-F1
#
_entry.id   AF-A0A1D1YRU0-F1
#
_cell.length_a   1.000
_cell.length_b   1.000
_cell.length_c   1.000
_cell.angle_alpha   90.00
_cell.angle_beta   90.00
_cell.angle_gamma   90.00
#
_symmetry.space_group_name_H-M   'P 1'
#
loop_
_entity.id
_entity.type
_entity.pdbx_description
1 polymer ?
#
loop_
_entity_poly.entity_id
_entity_poly.type
_entity_poly.pdbx_seq_one_letter_code
_entity_poly.pdbx_strand_id
1 'polypeptide(L)'
;VLPKPRMRREYPRSVKRRINLVYGGGSVGLMGLISQTVYDGGCHVLGVIPTALMPLEISGKTVGEVKTVSDMHERKAEMARQSDAFIALPGGYGTMEELLEMITWSQLGIHDKPVGLLNVDGYYNSLLALFDNGVEEGFINPTARHIVISAPTAKELLIKMERYTPSHKQVAPSKSWEIATLGYMAQSNPP
;
A
#
# COMPACT_ATOMS: atom_id res chain seq x y z
N VAL A 1 -4.54 -16.82 -1.00
CA VAL A 1 -4.10 -17.87 -1.96
C VAL A 1 -4.36 -19.24 -1.33
N LEU A 2 -5.03 -20.16 -2.03
CA LEU A 2 -5.12 -21.59 -1.68
C LEU A 2 -4.68 -22.41 -2.90
N PRO A 3 -4.12 -23.63 -2.71
CA PRO A 3 -3.33 -24.33 -3.72
C PRO A 3 -4.19 -24.92 -4.84
N LYS A 4 -3.63 -24.98 -6.06
CA LYS A 4 -4.27 -25.60 -7.23
C LYS A 4 -4.48 -27.12 -7.02
N PRO A 5 -5.63 -27.64 -7.48
CA PRO A 5 -5.60 -28.86 -8.28
C PRO A 5 -6.41 -28.73 -9.58
N ARG A 6 -5.80 -29.25 -10.65
CA ARG A 6 -6.36 -29.76 -11.93
C ARG A 6 -7.45 -28.96 -12.66
N MET A 7 -7.11 -28.60 -13.91
CA MET A 7 -8.01 -28.09 -14.94
C MET A 7 -9.35 -28.85 -15.01
N ARG A 8 -10.44 -28.14 -14.69
CA ARG A 8 -11.71 -28.26 -15.41
C ARG A 8 -11.96 -26.95 -16.13
N ARG A 9 -12.17 -27.03 -17.45
CA ARG A 9 -12.66 -25.93 -18.28
C ARG A 9 -14.10 -25.65 -17.87
N GLU A 10 -14.27 -24.64 -17.03
CA GLU A 10 -15.49 -23.83 -16.89
C GLU A 10 -15.00 -22.40 -16.74
N TYR A 11 -15.37 -21.52 -17.69
CA TYR A 11 -15.16 -20.08 -17.52
C TYR A 11 -15.98 -19.64 -16.30
N PRO A 12 -15.37 -19.19 -15.19
CA PRO A 12 -16.14 -18.88 -14.01
C PRO A 12 -16.73 -17.49 -14.16
N ARG A 13 -18.05 -17.40 -13.93
CA ARG A 13 -18.72 -16.23 -13.33
C ARG A 13 -17.72 -15.48 -12.45
N SER A 14 -17.61 -14.16 -12.63
CA SER A 14 -16.69 -13.26 -11.91
C SER A 14 -16.60 -13.65 -10.43
N VAL A 15 -15.58 -14.44 -10.07
CA VAL A 15 -15.30 -14.76 -8.67
C VAL A 15 -14.88 -13.45 -8.06
N LYS A 16 -15.76 -12.82 -7.26
CA LYS A 16 -15.40 -11.63 -6.49
C LYS A 16 -14.17 -11.99 -5.66
N ARG A 17 -13.03 -11.36 -5.94
CA ARG A 17 -11.82 -11.51 -5.12
C ARG A 17 -12.17 -11.02 -3.71
N ARG A 18 -12.09 -11.90 -2.71
CA ARG A 18 -12.24 -11.50 -1.31
C ARG A 18 -10.89 -10.93 -0.85
N ILE A 19 -10.76 -9.62 -0.92
CA ILE A 19 -9.55 -8.89 -0.53
C ILE A 19 -9.93 -8.03 0.67
N ASN A 20 -9.22 -8.22 1.78
CA ASN A 20 -9.37 -7.39 2.97
C ASN A 20 -8.69 -6.03 2.74
N LEU A 21 -9.13 -5.01 3.46
CA LEU A 21 -8.60 -3.65 3.34
C LEU A 21 -7.85 -3.27 4.62
N VAL A 22 -6.60 -2.83 4.45
CA VAL A 22 -5.87 -2.06 5.45
C VAL A 22 -5.76 -0.62 4.93
N TYR A 23 -6.12 0.37 5.75
CA TYR A 23 -6.10 1.77 5.31
C TYR A 23 -5.90 2.74 6.48
N GLY A 24 -5.87 4.03 6.16
CA GLY A 24 -5.56 5.11 7.10
C GLY A 24 -6.60 5.46 8.16
N GLY A 25 -7.75 4.77 8.22
CA GLY A 25 -8.74 4.93 9.28
C GLY A 25 -9.73 6.09 9.14
N GLY A 26 -9.60 6.94 8.11
CA GLY A 26 -10.51 8.08 7.88
C GLY A 26 -11.92 7.65 7.44
N SER A 27 -12.94 8.43 7.78
CA SER A 27 -14.34 8.16 7.38
C SER A 27 -14.85 9.04 6.23
N VAL A 28 -14.02 9.95 5.71
CA VAL A 28 -14.41 10.96 4.72
C VAL A 28 -13.78 10.67 3.35
N GLY A 29 -14.46 11.10 2.27
CA GLY A 29 -13.96 11.03 0.91
C GLY A 29 -13.74 9.61 0.40
N LEU A 30 -12.69 9.41 -0.41
CA LEU A 30 -12.37 8.10 -1.00
C LEU A 30 -12.08 7.03 0.06
N MET A 31 -11.49 7.43 1.20
CA MET A 31 -11.19 6.53 2.32
C MET A 31 -12.46 5.95 2.96
N GLY A 32 -13.49 6.78 3.18
CA GLY A 32 -14.78 6.31 3.66
C GLY A 32 -15.50 5.44 2.63
N LEU A 33 -15.47 5.85 1.35
CA LEU A 33 -16.16 5.11 0.28
C LEU A 33 -15.57 3.71 0.08
N ILE A 34 -14.24 3.58 0.04
CA ILE A 34 -13.60 2.28 -0.18
C ILE A 34 -13.77 1.35 1.02
N SER A 35 -13.64 1.88 2.24
CA SER A 35 -13.83 1.08 3.46
C SER A 35 -15.24 0.54 3.57
N GLN A 36 -16.26 1.38 3.34
CA GLN A 36 -17.66 0.94 3.30
C GLN A 36 -17.91 -0.10 2.21
N THR A 37 -17.40 0.13 0.99
CA THR A 37 -17.59 -0.80 -0.14
C THR A 37 -16.99 -2.18 0.14
N VAL A 38 -15.82 -2.24 0.77
CA VAL A 38 -15.16 -3.50 1.14
C VAL A 38 -15.92 -4.20 2.28
N TYR A 39 -16.36 -3.43 3.28
CA TYR A 39 -17.11 -3.94 4.42
C TYR A 39 -18.47 -4.53 4.00
N ASP A 40 -19.23 -3.81 3.16
CA ASP A 40 -20.51 -4.27 2.60
C ASP A 40 -20.34 -5.49 1.69
N GLY A 41 -19.14 -5.64 1.10
CA GLY A 41 -18.71 -6.84 0.38
C GLY A 41 -18.45 -8.06 1.28
N GLY A 42 -18.59 -7.92 2.61
CA GLY A 42 -18.35 -8.96 3.60
C GLY A 42 -16.87 -9.31 3.78
N CYS A 43 -15.97 -8.38 3.45
CA CYS A 43 -14.53 -8.53 3.66
C CYS A 43 -14.09 -7.77 4.92
N HIS A 44 -12.93 -8.14 5.46
CA HIS A 44 -12.40 -7.49 6.66
C HIS A 44 -11.80 -6.12 6.30
N VAL A 45 -12.00 -5.15 7.20
CA VAL A 45 -11.49 -3.78 7.07
C VAL A 45 -10.78 -3.42 8.36
N LEU A 46 -9.53 -2.98 8.24
CA LEU A 46 -8.69 -2.50 9.34
C LEU A 46 -8.24 -1.06 9.05
N GLY A 47 -8.73 -0.11 9.84
CA GLY A 47 -8.23 1.26 9.88
C GLY A 47 -7.10 1.41 10.89
N VAL A 48 -5.97 2.00 10.50
CA VAL A 48 -4.88 2.35 11.42
C VAL A 48 -4.78 3.87 11.51
N ILE A 49 -4.98 4.41 12.71
CA ILE A 49 -5.06 5.85 12.91
C ILE A 49 -4.25 6.31 14.14
N PRO A 50 -3.45 7.38 14.04
CA PRO A 50 -2.83 7.97 15.21
C PRO A 50 -3.87 8.61 16.12
N THR A 51 -3.66 8.51 17.42
CA THR A 51 -4.57 9.10 18.43
C THR A 51 -4.86 10.58 18.15
N ALA A 52 -3.85 11.33 17.72
CA ALA A 52 -3.95 12.76 17.42
C ALA A 52 -4.87 13.10 16.22
N LEU A 53 -5.04 12.18 15.27
CA LEU A 53 -5.85 12.41 14.06
C LEU A 53 -7.27 11.89 14.18
N MET A 54 -7.60 11.11 15.22
CA MET A 54 -8.95 10.59 15.41
C MET A 54 -10.04 11.66 15.34
N PRO A 55 -9.94 12.82 16.04
CA PRO A 55 -11.00 13.83 15.99
C PRO A 55 -11.15 14.53 14.64
N LEU A 56 -10.11 14.47 13.80
CA LEU A 56 -10.04 15.18 12.51
C LEU A 56 -10.50 14.30 11.35
N GLU A 57 -10.08 13.04 11.35
CA GLU A 57 -10.29 12.09 10.24
C GLU A 57 -11.53 11.21 10.43
N ILE A 58 -12.02 11.08 11.67
CA ILE A 58 -13.23 10.31 12.00
C ILE A 58 -14.34 11.28 12.41
N SER A 59 -15.15 11.68 11.44
CA SER A 59 -16.32 12.53 11.63
C SER A 59 -17.63 11.76 11.72
N GLY A 60 -17.60 10.43 11.54
CA GLY A 60 -18.77 9.55 11.54
C GLY A 60 -18.46 8.14 12.01
N LYS A 61 -19.37 7.19 11.76
CA LYS A 61 -19.14 5.77 12.08
C LYS A 61 -18.09 5.20 11.13
N THR A 62 -17.01 4.67 11.69
CA THR A 62 -16.09 3.81 10.96
C THR A 62 -16.69 2.42 10.79
N VAL A 63 -16.23 1.71 9.76
CA VAL A 63 -16.57 0.30 9.53
C VAL A 63 -15.36 -0.58 9.77
N GLY A 64 -15.60 -1.82 10.21
CA GLY A 64 -14.54 -2.75 10.55
C GLY A 64 -13.81 -2.40 11.85
N GLU A 65 -12.58 -2.87 11.94
CA GLU A 65 -11.71 -2.67 13.11
C GLU A 65 -10.91 -1.37 12.97
N VAL A 66 -10.68 -0.69 14.09
CA VAL A 66 -9.80 0.48 14.15
C VAL A 66 -8.70 0.19 15.17
N LYS A 67 -7.46 0.27 14.71
CA LYS A 67 -6.25 0.20 15.54
C LYS A 67 -5.67 1.60 15.73
N THR A 68 -5.66 2.05 16.97
CA THR A 68 -5.05 3.32 17.35
C THR A 68 -3.56 3.13 17.61
N VAL A 69 -2.74 4.07 17.13
CA VAL A 69 -1.28 4.09 17.31
C VAL A 69 -0.82 5.42 17.90
N SER A 70 0.44 5.48 18.33
CA SER A 70 1.02 6.65 18.99
C SER A 70 1.33 7.78 18.01
N ASP A 71 1.88 7.48 16.84
CA ASP A 71 2.32 8.47 15.86
C ASP A 71 2.17 8.02 14.39
N MET A 72 2.58 8.88 13.45
CA MET A 72 2.50 8.62 12.01
C MET A 72 3.48 7.55 11.53
N HIS A 73 4.63 7.37 12.16
CA HIS A 73 5.60 6.35 11.78
C HIS A 73 5.08 4.96 12.16
N GLU A 74 4.57 4.82 13.38
CA GLU A 74 3.94 3.58 13.83
C GLU A 74 2.72 3.24 12.96
N ARG A 75 1.94 4.25 12.55
CA ARG A 75 0.81 4.07 11.62
C ARG A 75 1.25 3.43 10.31
N LYS A 76 2.24 4.01 9.64
CA LYS A 76 2.74 3.53 8.34
C LYS A 76 3.38 2.16 8.46
N ALA A 77 4.18 1.93 9.51
CA ALA A 77 4.80 0.65 9.79
C ALA A 77 3.75 -0.46 10.05
N GLU A 78 2.72 -0.17 10.84
CA GLU A 78 1.64 -1.11 11.12
C GLU A 78 0.81 -1.42 9.86
N MET A 79 0.46 -0.40 9.07
CA MET A 79 -0.21 -0.60 7.79
C MET A 79 0.63 -1.48 6.85
N ALA A 80 1.94 -1.21 6.77
CA ALA A 80 2.85 -2.00 5.97
C ALA A 80 2.98 -3.44 6.46
N ARG A 81 2.98 -3.67 7.77
CA ARG A 81 3.05 -5.01 8.38
C ARG A 81 1.81 -5.85 8.08
N GLN A 82 0.63 -5.23 8.08
CA GLN A 82 -0.66 -5.88 7.88
C GLN A 82 -1.06 -6.07 6.41
N SER A 83 -0.31 -5.47 5.48
CA SER A 83 -0.64 -5.48 4.05
C SER A 83 0.21 -6.48 3.28
N ASP A 84 -0.37 -7.15 2.28
CA ASP A 84 0.38 -7.98 1.31
C ASP A 84 0.77 -7.19 0.04
N ALA A 85 0.14 -6.03 -0.16
CA ALA A 85 0.26 -5.19 -1.33
C ALA A 85 -0.17 -3.76 -1.00
N PHE A 86 0.31 -2.78 -1.75
CA PHE A 86 -0.03 -1.37 -1.58
C PHE A 86 -0.70 -0.83 -2.83
N ILE A 87 -1.76 -0.04 -2.68
CA ILE A 87 -2.43 0.64 -3.79
C ILE A 87 -2.67 2.09 -3.42
N ALA A 88 -2.09 3.01 -4.19
CA ALA A 88 -2.43 4.42 -4.14
C ALA A 88 -3.58 4.73 -5.11
N LEU A 89 -4.68 5.26 -4.55
CA LEU A 89 -5.77 5.89 -5.29
C LEU A 89 -5.48 7.38 -5.44
N PRO A 90 -6.14 8.11 -6.37
CA PRO A 90 -6.00 9.56 -6.48
C PRO A 90 -6.13 10.25 -5.11
N GLY A 91 -5.12 11.04 -4.76
CA GLY A 91 -4.98 11.66 -3.45
C GLY A 91 -3.96 12.79 -3.45
N GLY A 92 -3.91 13.53 -2.35
CA GLY A 92 -3.01 14.67 -2.17
C GLY A 92 -1.63 14.28 -1.65
N TYR A 93 -0.97 15.22 -0.96
CA TYR A 93 0.39 15.04 -0.46
C TYR A 93 0.55 13.84 0.47
N GLY A 94 -0.40 13.57 1.37
CA GLY A 94 -0.33 12.41 2.27
C GLY A 94 -0.25 11.08 1.52
N THR A 95 -1.09 10.88 0.50
CA THR A 95 -1.06 9.67 -0.32
C THR A 95 0.24 9.55 -1.12
N MET A 96 0.77 10.67 -1.62
CA MET A 96 2.06 10.66 -2.34
C MET A 96 3.23 10.35 -1.43
N GLU A 97 3.23 10.87 -0.19
CA GLU A 97 4.24 10.58 0.83
C GLU A 97 4.27 9.09 1.18
N GLU A 98 3.09 8.51 1.49
CA GLU A 98 2.96 7.09 1.80
C GLU A 98 3.36 6.20 0.61
N LEU A 99 3.00 6.58 -0.62
CA LEU A 99 3.40 5.87 -1.84
C LEU A 99 4.92 5.85 -2.03
N LEU A 100 5.58 7.02 -1.95
CA LEU A 100 7.02 7.14 -2.17
C LEU A 100 7.81 6.39 -1.09
N GLU A 101 7.30 6.33 0.14
CA GLU A 101 7.92 5.54 1.20
C GLU A 101 7.88 4.04 0.89
N MET A 102 6.73 3.49 0.45
CA MET A 102 6.65 2.07 0.07
C MET A 102 7.51 1.73 -1.15
N ILE A 103 7.65 2.66 -2.11
CA ILE A 103 8.58 2.50 -3.23
C ILE A 103 10.03 2.42 -2.71
N THR A 104 10.39 3.31 -1.81
CA THR A 104 11.73 3.38 -1.22
C THR A 104 12.04 2.14 -0.40
N TRP A 105 11.08 1.65 0.41
CA TRP A 105 11.24 0.43 1.20
C TRP A 105 11.44 -0.81 0.31
N SER A 106 10.70 -0.90 -0.80
CA SER A 106 10.92 -1.93 -1.81
C SER A 106 12.33 -1.82 -2.39
N GLN A 107 12.75 -0.63 -2.83
CA GLN A 107 14.08 -0.40 -3.40
C GLN A 107 15.22 -0.78 -2.42
N LEU A 108 15.04 -0.49 -1.14
CA LEU A 108 15.99 -0.81 -0.08
C LEU A 108 15.97 -2.29 0.33
N GLY A 109 15.06 -3.12 -0.19
CA GLY A 109 14.96 -4.54 0.16
C GLY A 109 14.24 -4.81 1.49
N ILE A 110 13.54 -3.83 2.06
CA ILE A 110 12.75 -3.99 3.29
C ILE A 110 11.54 -4.91 3.05
N HIS A 111 10.95 -4.85 1.84
CA HIS A 111 9.88 -5.75 1.44
C HIS A 111 9.88 -6.00 -0.06
N ASP A 112 9.17 -7.04 -0.47
CA ASP A 112 8.98 -7.44 -1.87
C ASP A 112 7.50 -7.32 -2.33
N LYS A 113 6.67 -6.67 -1.51
CA LYS A 113 5.23 -6.47 -1.75
C LYS A 113 4.99 -5.56 -2.97
N PRO A 114 4.02 -5.87 -3.86
CA PRO A 114 3.74 -5.04 -5.03
C PRO A 114 3.19 -3.67 -4.64
N VAL A 115 3.64 -2.63 -5.35
CA VAL A 115 3.19 -1.25 -5.18
C VAL A 115 2.42 -0.82 -6.43
N GLY A 116 1.11 -0.62 -6.25
CA GLY A 116 0.17 -0.28 -7.30
C GLY A 116 -0.22 1.20 -7.29
N LEU A 117 -0.39 1.77 -8.47
CA LEU A 117 -0.89 3.13 -8.68
C LEU A 117 -2.12 3.09 -9.59
N LEU A 118 -3.30 3.40 -9.03
CA LEU A 118 -4.53 3.44 -9.79
C LEU A 118 -4.64 4.79 -10.51
N ASN A 119 -4.25 4.82 -11.78
CA ASN A 119 -4.14 6.04 -12.59
C ASN A 119 -5.46 6.36 -13.33
N VAL A 120 -6.51 6.67 -12.58
CA VAL A 120 -7.82 7.07 -13.12
C VAL A 120 -7.69 8.38 -13.89
N ASP A 121 -8.20 8.43 -15.12
CA ASP A 121 -8.22 9.62 -16.00
C ASP A 121 -6.86 10.32 -16.16
N GLY A 122 -5.77 9.59 -15.98
CA GLY A 122 -4.42 10.13 -16.09
C GLY A 122 -3.97 11.02 -14.92
N TYR A 123 -4.64 10.96 -13.77
CA TYR A 123 -4.32 11.76 -12.57
C TYR A 123 -2.82 11.72 -12.19
N TYR A 124 -2.18 10.56 -12.33
CA TYR A 124 -0.77 10.35 -12.01
C TYR A 124 0.18 10.41 -13.20
N ASN A 125 -0.25 10.88 -14.38
CA ASN A 125 0.61 10.95 -15.57
C ASN A 125 1.88 11.78 -15.31
N SER A 126 1.75 12.95 -14.68
CA SER A 126 2.90 13.81 -14.36
C SER A 126 3.84 13.16 -13.34
N LEU A 127 3.32 12.41 -12.38
CA LEU A 127 4.14 11.70 -11.40
C LEU A 127 4.91 10.53 -12.05
N LEU A 128 4.25 9.78 -12.94
CA LEU A 128 4.90 8.71 -13.68
C LEU A 128 5.98 9.27 -14.62
N ALA A 129 5.71 10.39 -15.30
CA ALA A 129 6.69 11.09 -16.11
C ALA A 129 7.90 11.59 -15.29
N LEU A 130 7.67 12.05 -14.06
CA LEU A 130 8.76 12.41 -13.14
C LEU A 130 9.65 11.19 -12.82
N PHE A 131 9.05 10.02 -12.60
CA PHE A 131 9.82 8.79 -12.39
C PHE A 131 10.60 8.37 -13.63
N ASP A 132 10.02 8.53 -14.82
CA ASP A 132 10.69 8.24 -16.09
C ASP A 132 11.89 9.18 -16.31
N ASN A 133 11.70 10.49 -16.07
CA ASN A 133 12.78 11.48 -16.11
C ASN A 133 13.88 11.15 -15.07
N GLY A 134 13.51 10.70 -13.87
CA GLY A 134 14.48 10.25 -12.87
C GLY A 134 15.31 9.06 -13.34
N VAL A 135 14.78 8.19 -14.20
CA VAL A 135 15.56 7.12 -14.84
C VAL A 135 16.49 7.67 -15.90
N GLU A 136 15.99 8.56 -16.76
CA GLU A 136 16.78 9.19 -17.84
C GLU A 136 17.99 9.96 -17.30
N GLU A 137 17.80 10.71 -16.21
CA GLU A 137 18.85 11.47 -15.52
C GLU A 137 19.72 10.61 -14.58
N GLY A 138 19.42 9.31 -14.44
CA GLY A 138 20.22 8.38 -13.65
C GLY A 138 20.01 8.42 -12.12
N PHE A 139 18.99 9.15 -11.63
CA PHE A 139 18.61 9.16 -10.22
C PHE A 139 17.86 7.88 -9.79
N ILE A 140 17.13 7.25 -10.70
CA ILE A 140 16.39 6.00 -10.48
C ILE A 140 17.03 4.90 -11.34
N ASN A 141 17.39 3.78 -10.71
CA ASN A 141 17.86 2.63 -11.46
C ASN A 141 16.73 2.11 -12.39
N PRO A 142 16.98 1.81 -13.68
CA PRO A 142 15.95 1.32 -14.59
C PRO A 142 15.18 0.10 -14.06
N THR A 143 15.84 -0.78 -13.29
CA THR A 143 15.17 -1.94 -12.68
C THR A 143 14.24 -1.54 -11.53
N ALA A 144 14.60 -0.51 -10.74
CA ALA A 144 13.78 0.01 -9.65
C ALA A 144 12.53 0.74 -10.16
N ARG A 145 12.54 1.26 -11.39
CA ARG A 145 11.36 1.87 -12.02
C ARG A 145 10.17 0.92 -12.14
N HIS A 146 10.42 -0.39 -12.20
CA HIS A 146 9.40 -1.43 -12.28
C HIS A 146 8.76 -1.80 -10.94
N ILE A 147 9.21 -1.21 -9.82
CA ILE A 147 8.56 -1.33 -8.51
C ILE A 147 7.11 -0.82 -8.58
N VAL A 148 6.90 0.29 -9.30
CA VAL A 148 5.58 0.92 -9.43
C VAL A 148 4.81 0.31 -10.60
N ILE A 149 3.69 -0.33 -10.29
CA ILE A 149 2.76 -0.90 -11.26
C ILE A 149 1.60 0.06 -11.42
N SER A 150 1.37 0.60 -12.62
CA SER A 150 0.22 1.46 -12.89
C SER A 150 -0.79 0.83 -13.83
N ALA A 151 -2.06 1.18 -13.63
CA ALA A 151 -3.16 0.86 -14.54
C ALA A 151 -4.32 1.84 -14.36
N PRO A 152 -5.12 2.08 -15.42
CA PRO A 152 -6.27 2.99 -15.36
C PRO A 152 -7.50 2.41 -14.63
N THR A 153 -7.54 1.09 -14.41
CA THR A 153 -8.67 0.42 -13.76
C THR A 153 -8.22 -0.53 -12.65
N ALA A 154 -9.03 -0.65 -11.61
CA ALA A 154 -8.75 -1.54 -10.47
C ALA A 154 -8.61 -3.01 -10.91
N LYS A 155 -9.43 -3.45 -11.88
CA LYS A 155 -9.37 -4.82 -12.41
C LYS A 155 -8.02 -5.10 -13.06
N GLU A 156 -7.55 -4.21 -13.93
CA GLU A 156 -6.26 -4.35 -14.60
C GLU A 156 -5.11 -4.25 -13.62
N LEU A 157 -5.17 -3.30 -12.68
CA LEU A 157 -4.14 -3.11 -11.66
C LEU A 157 -3.93 -4.39 -10.85
N LEU A 158 -5.02 -4.96 -10.32
CA LEU A 158 -4.95 -6.20 -9.54
C LEU A 158 -4.40 -7.38 -10.35
N ILE A 159 -4.73 -7.50 -11.64
CA ILE A 159 -4.14 -8.54 -12.52
C ILE A 159 -2.63 -8.36 -12.66
N LYS A 160 -2.16 -7.12 -12.85
CA LYS A 160 -0.73 -6.83 -12.95
C LYS A 160 0.00 -7.09 -11.63
N MET A 161 -0.59 -6.70 -10.51
CA MET A 161 -0.03 -6.91 -9.17
C MET A 161 0.06 -8.39 -8.79
N GLU A 162 -0.94 -9.21 -9.14
CA GLU A 162 -0.89 -10.68 -8.91
C GLU A 162 0.22 -11.39 -9.71
N ARG A 163 0.67 -10.78 -10.80
CA ARG A 163 1.75 -11.30 -11.66
C ARG A 163 3.11 -10.69 -11.33
N TYR A 164 3.15 -9.73 -10.41
CA TYR A 164 4.37 -9.05 -10.04
C TYR A 164 5.37 -10.05 -9.45
N THR A 165 6.60 -9.98 -9.94
CA THR A 165 7.75 -10.67 -9.35
C THR A 165 8.83 -9.61 -9.17
N PRO A 166 9.36 -9.42 -7.95
CA PRO A 166 10.42 -8.46 -7.71
C PRO A 166 11.62 -8.76 -8.62
N SER A 167 12.00 -7.79 -9.45
CA SER A 167 13.10 -7.93 -10.41
C SER A 167 14.19 -6.89 -10.24
N HIS A 168 14.04 -5.96 -9.30
CA HIS A 168 15.04 -4.93 -9.03
C HIS A 168 16.19 -5.49 -8.19
N LYS A 169 17.40 -4.98 -8.43
CA LYS A 169 18.53 -5.25 -7.54
C LYS A 169 18.29 -4.49 -6.24
N GLN A 170 18.08 -5.22 -5.15
CA GLN A 170 17.98 -4.62 -3.82
C GLN A 170 19.29 -3.90 -3.49
N VAL A 171 19.20 -2.68 -2.94
CA VAL A 171 20.37 -1.88 -2.56
C VAL A 171 21.10 -2.50 -1.35
N ALA A 172 20.37 -3.22 -0.50
CA ALA A 172 20.91 -4.01 0.60
C ALA A 172 20.28 -5.44 0.62
N PRO A 173 20.98 -6.48 1.10
CA PRO A 173 20.54 -7.89 1.04
C PRO A 173 19.64 -8.38 2.20
N SER A 174 18.35 -8.71 2.00
CA SER A 174 17.19 -9.02 2.94
C SER A 174 17.37 -9.52 4.42
N LYS A 175 18.59 -9.83 4.90
CA LYS A 175 18.98 -10.06 6.32
C LYS A 175 19.42 -8.84 7.19
N SER A 176 19.98 -7.76 6.65
CA SER A 176 20.29 -6.46 7.29
C SER A 176 19.14 -5.71 7.99
N TRP A 177 17.87 -6.08 7.83
CA TRP A 177 16.69 -5.42 8.43
C TRP A 177 15.98 -6.30 9.46
N GLU A 178 16.65 -7.25 10.13
CA GLU A 178 16.03 -8.05 11.21
C GLU A 178 15.20 -7.14 12.14
N ILE A 179 13.90 -7.42 12.21
CA ILE A 179 12.82 -6.50 12.61
C ILE A 179 12.91 -6.04 14.09
N ALA A 180 13.88 -6.56 14.87
CA ALA A 180 14.26 -5.99 16.16
C ALA A 180 14.97 -4.62 16.06
N THR A 181 15.35 -4.19 14.85
CA THR A 181 16.18 -3.00 14.61
C THR A 181 15.42 -1.83 13.96
N LEU A 182 14.09 -1.90 13.83
CA LEU A 182 13.26 -0.85 13.21
C LEU A 182 12.41 -0.06 14.21
N GLY A 183 12.68 -0.19 15.51
CA GLY A 183 12.19 0.73 16.54
C GLY A 183 13.33 1.14 17.46
N TYR A 184 13.92 2.32 17.29
CA TYR A 184 14.98 2.80 18.19
C TYR A 184 14.65 4.12 18.87
N MET A 185 14.03 3.93 20.04
CA MET A 185 14.12 4.71 21.28
C MET A 185 13.53 6.12 21.29
N ALA A 186 12.31 6.20 21.84
CA ALA A 186 11.95 7.34 22.68
C ALA A 186 13.00 7.43 23.80
N GLN A 187 13.73 8.54 23.88
CA GLN A 187 14.57 8.84 25.03
C GLN A 187 13.65 9.08 26.24
N SER A 188 13.44 8.06 27.06
CA SER A 188 13.02 8.26 28.45
C SER A 188 14.25 8.71 29.24
N ASN A 189 14.36 10.02 29.52
CA ASN A 189 15.28 10.51 30.54
C ASN A 189 14.78 10.02 31.92
N PRO A 190 15.62 9.39 32.75
CA PRO A 190 15.32 9.24 34.17
C PRO A 190 15.59 10.56 34.93
N PRO A 191 14.98 10.72 36.13
CA PRO A 191 14.98 11.97 36.90
C PRO A 191 16.35 12.39 37.44
#